data_AF-A0A8S2J4W6-F1
#
_entry.id   AF-A0A8S2J4W6-F1
#
_cell.length_a   1.000
_cell.length_b   1.000
_cell.length_c   1.000
_cell.angle_alpha   90.00
_cell.angle_beta   90.00
_cell.angle_gamma   90.00
#
_symmetry.space_group_name_H-M   'P 1'
#
loop_
_entity.id
_entity.type
_entity.pdbx_description
1 polymer ?
#
loop_
_entity_poly.entity_id
_entity_poly.type
_entity_poly.pdbx_seq_one_letter_code
_entity_poly.pdbx_strand_id
1 'polypeptide(L)'
;MQSQLESERLAVRSNIISIDRPDSSQLVDLHIYIIPKSVWKNLQNLAENETMERAISAGFVHVQQNLNLNDLRQHILKICGQDDAFPKQFIYLRSVGRCLTKVKPQQETELRVKNYRPPMTFAPEIYVLEGHHDDEHVKSANSKSYLFRESPIQQALITPPQLTSSRQQSWVKPRSIPPISSATKLHRSFVRSGERKNSTNFQGHPITSYSNLSAASSTLSARELSKLREEQERLRLRQIELARQRREIEQEQERRQRELLEKQEKLTREQQRQENEAATKIQSAYRKYQNRRKLKEKQKHQISNFVNSRGLWSPEPEKRLIRSSSEQRDTHSILLERYRAWRNKLQWPATSSIKNENISSKEPDASQSFGFSSFRQAANDIERLQKEARELARRNAEKEHAEEINAHDVVKLANHLEELKKKRTALETTRETIIRQMQQLHDQIGVHRKEERELWKQRYQLEKKKTAALEERGRTSLNNQSDLNTQLEQAKIRLNNSTKLRQQAEYECQALKQELDNMRSNMNNLQNLQSSKQPIPSQDKQHIIPITLDITLQY
;
A
#
# COMPACT_ATOMS: atom_id res chain seq x y z
N MET A 1 -27.82 -4.64 41.84
CA MET A 1 -27.27 -5.84 41.18
C MET A 1 -27.24 -5.73 39.65
N GLN A 2 -28.34 -5.40 38.96
CA GLN A 2 -28.32 -5.28 37.48
C GLN A 2 -27.39 -4.16 36.96
N SER A 3 -27.35 -3.00 37.62
CA SER A 3 -26.45 -1.89 37.24
C SER A 3 -24.96 -2.22 37.39
N GLN A 4 -24.57 -3.04 38.39
CA GLN A 4 -23.18 -3.49 38.55
C GLN A 4 -22.79 -4.51 37.46
N LEU A 5 -23.70 -5.41 37.09
CA LEU A 5 -23.49 -6.37 36.01
C LEU A 5 -23.33 -5.67 34.64
N GLU A 6 -24.04 -4.57 34.42
CA GLU A 6 -23.98 -3.80 33.18
C GLU A 6 -22.71 -2.95 33.10
N SER A 7 -22.24 -2.46 34.25
CA SER A 7 -20.95 -1.78 34.40
C SER A 7 -19.77 -2.73 34.15
N GLU A 8 -19.83 -3.95 34.68
CA GLU A 8 -18.83 -4.99 34.42
C GLU A 8 -18.87 -5.48 32.96
N ARG A 9 -20.04 -5.60 32.35
CA ARG A 9 -20.17 -5.94 30.92
C ARG A 9 -19.62 -4.84 29.99
N LEU A 10 -19.75 -3.57 30.37
CA LEU A 10 -19.17 -2.44 29.65
C LEU A 10 -17.65 -2.36 29.86
N ALA A 11 -17.15 -2.63 31.09
CA ALA A 11 -15.72 -2.70 31.39
C ALA A 11 -15.02 -3.88 30.68
N VAL A 12 -15.70 -5.02 30.57
CA VAL A 12 -15.23 -6.19 29.79
C VAL A 12 -15.27 -5.89 28.29
N ARG A 13 -16.29 -5.18 27.78
CA ARG A 13 -16.33 -4.74 26.37
C ARG A 13 -15.27 -3.68 26.04
N SER A 14 -14.93 -2.80 26.97
CA SER A 14 -13.84 -1.82 26.77
C SER A 14 -12.44 -2.44 26.94
N ASN A 15 -12.30 -3.50 27.75
CA ASN A 15 -11.02 -4.22 27.92
C ASN A 15 -10.73 -5.26 26.83
N ILE A 16 -11.70 -5.66 26.01
CA ILE A 16 -11.49 -6.60 24.90
C ILE A 16 -11.01 -5.91 23.60
N ILE A 17 -11.04 -4.57 23.50
CA ILE A 17 -10.72 -3.84 22.25
C ILE A 17 -9.37 -3.09 22.31
N SER A 18 -8.57 -3.21 23.37
CA SER A 18 -7.37 -2.35 23.53
C SER A 18 -6.07 -3.04 23.97
N ILE A 19 -5.91 -4.33 23.67
CA ILE A 19 -4.64 -5.04 23.87
C ILE A 19 -4.36 -5.92 22.66
N ASP A 20 -3.96 -5.31 21.53
CA ASP A 20 -3.11 -5.95 20.49
C ASP A 20 -3.11 -5.21 19.15
N ARG A 21 -3.90 -4.14 18.95
CA ARG A 21 -3.70 -3.34 17.73
C ARG A 21 -2.44 -2.50 17.91
N PRO A 22 -1.36 -2.75 17.14
CA PRO A 22 -0.19 -1.88 17.19
C PRO A 22 -0.62 -0.46 16.85
N ASP A 23 0.10 0.52 17.38
CA ASP A 23 -0.10 1.92 16.99
C ASP A 23 -0.10 2.00 15.45
N SER A 24 -1.13 2.64 14.88
CA SER A 24 -1.34 2.69 13.43
C SER A 24 -0.15 3.37 12.72
N SER A 25 0.63 4.17 13.44
CA SER A 25 1.89 4.76 12.96
C SER A 25 2.99 3.72 12.64
N GLN A 26 2.92 2.54 13.24
CA GLN A 26 3.93 1.48 13.13
C GLN A 26 3.61 0.43 12.06
N LEU A 27 2.41 0.50 11.49
CA LEU A 27 1.95 -0.44 10.46
C LEU A 27 2.24 0.12 9.07
N VAL A 28 2.52 -0.77 8.12
CA VAL A 28 2.80 -0.46 6.72
C VAL A 28 2.02 -1.43 5.84
N ASP A 29 1.43 -0.87 4.79
CA ASP A 29 0.86 -1.63 3.68
C ASP A 29 1.98 -2.00 2.72
N LEU A 30 2.26 -3.30 2.61
CA LEU A 30 3.26 -3.86 1.70
C LEU A 30 2.55 -4.58 0.55
N HIS A 31 2.87 -4.20 -0.69
CA HIS A 31 2.34 -4.86 -1.88
C HIS A 31 3.20 -6.07 -2.24
N ILE A 32 2.57 -7.24 -2.40
CA ILE A 32 3.22 -8.48 -2.78
C ILE A 32 3.04 -8.74 -4.27
N TYR A 33 4.14 -9.03 -4.95
CA TYR A 33 4.18 -9.42 -6.35
C TYR A 33 4.78 -10.81 -6.52
N ILE A 34 4.14 -11.64 -7.35
CA ILE A 34 4.64 -12.95 -7.77
C ILE A 34 5.34 -12.79 -9.12
N ILE A 35 6.61 -13.18 -9.18
CA ILE A 35 7.39 -13.22 -10.41
C ILE A 35 7.14 -14.54 -11.15
N PRO A 36 6.66 -14.51 -12.41
CA PRO A 36 6.52 -15.72 -13.20
C PRO A 36 7.87 -16.40 -13.45
N LYS A 37 7.92 -17.73 -13.36
CA LYS A 37 9.13 -18.53 -13.63
C LYS A 37 9.70 -18.33 -15.04
N SER A 38 8.87 -17.94 -16.01
CA SER A 38 9.28 -17.63 -17.40
C SER A 38 10.18 -16.40 -17.52
N VAL A 39 10.09 -15.49 -16.56
CA VAL A 39 10.86 -14.24 -16.52
C VAL A 39 12.18 -14.41 -15.77
N TRP A 40 12.25 -15.39 -14.88
CA TRP A 40 13.40 -15.67 -14.06
C TRP A 40 14.53 -16.37 -14.85
N LYS A 41 15.72 -15.77 -14.90
CA LYS A 41 16.90 -16.38 -15.54
C LYS A 41 17.58 -17.32 -14.55
N ASN A 42 17.17 -18.60 -14.56
CA ASN A 42 17.68 -19.63 -13.64
C ASN A 42 19.21 -19.72 -13.60
N LEU A 43 19.89 -19.66 -14.75
CA LEU A 43 21.36 -19.77 -14.84
C LEU A 43 22.09 -18.63 -14.13
N GLN A 44 21.47 -17.45 -14.04
CA GLN A 44 22.07 -16.25 -13.45
C GLN A 44 21.49 -15.93 -12.08
N ASN A 45 20.51 -16.72 -11.60
CA ASN A 45 19.77 -16.48 -10.36
C ASN A 45 19.26 -15.03 -10.26
N LEU A 46 18.72 -14.51 -11.37
CA LEU A 46 18.41 -13.10 -11.52
C LEU A 46 17.23 -12.85 -12.46
N ALA A 47 16.47 -11.79 -12.19
CA ALA A 47 15.54 -11.19 -13.14
C ALA A 47 15.87 -9.70 -13.32
N GLU A 48 15.69 -9.16 -14.51
CA GLU A 48 15.90 -7.72 -14.76
C GLU A 48 14.71 -6.92 -14.23
N ASN A 49 14.97 -5.72 -13.70
CA ASN A 49 13.90 -4.89 -13.13
C ASN A 49 12.84 -4.49 -14.18
N GLU A 50 13.22 -4.35 -15.45
CA GLU A 50 12.28 -4.08 -16.55
C GLU A 50 11.21 -5.18 -16.69
N THR A 51 11.53 -6.39 -16.24
CA THR A 51 10.60 -7.51 -16.29
C THR A 51 9.60 -7.54 -15.11
N MET A 52 9.72 -6.61 -14.15
CA MET A 52 8.74 -6.42 -13.07
C MET A 52 7.35 -6.04 -13.59
N GLU A 53 7.24 -5.49 -14.81
CA GLU A 53 5.95 -5.19 -15.43
C GLU A 53 5.08 -6.42 -15.69
N ARG A 54 5.70 -7.61 -15.74
CA ARG A 54 5.05 -8.91 -15.89
C ARG A 54 4.74 -9.59 -14.56
N ALA A 55 5.10 -8.96 -13.44
CA ALA A 55 4.80 -9.48 -12.12
C ALA A 55 3.29 -9.49 -11.85
N ILE A 56 2.82 -10.54 -11.17
CA ILE A 56 1.41 -10.72 -10.84
C ILE A 56 1.19 -10.19 -9.44
N SER A 57 0.32 -9.19 -9.28
CA SER A 57 -0.06 -8.67 -7.96
C SER A 57 -0.81 -9.75 -7.17
N ALA A 58 -0.26 -10.14 -6.01
CA ALA A 58 -0.92 -11.02 -5.04
C ALA A 58 -1.78 -10.24 -4.03
N GLY A 59 -1.60 -8.92 -3.93
CA GLY A 59 -2.37 -8.04 -3.05
C GLY A 59 -1.52 -7.36 -1.99
N PHE A 60 -2.17 -6.85 -0.94
CA PHE A 60 -1.54 -6.06 0.13
C PHE A 60 -1.59 -6.80 1.45
N VAL A 61 -0.54 -6.62 2.25
CA VAL A 61 -0.49 -7.10 3.63
C VAL A 61 -0.14 -5.93 4.54
N HIS A 62 -0.91 -5.80 5.62
CA HIS A 62 -0.74 -4.78 6.64
C HIS A 62 0.08 -5.33 7.81
N VAL A 63 1.34 -4.90 7.96
CA VAL A 63 2.30 -5.47 8.94
C VAL A 63 3.14 -4.39 9.63
N GLN A 64 3.74 -4.75 10.77
CA GLN A 64 4.66 -3.87 11.49
C GLN A 64 5.97 -3.65 10.72
N GLN A 65 6.49 -2.42 10.74
CA GLN A 65 7.73 -2.02 10.06
C GLN A 65 8.97 -2.81 10.50
N ASN A 66 9.02 -3.22 11.76
CA ASN A 66 10.19 -3.88 12.35
C ASN A 66 10.16 -5.41 12.24
N LEU A 67 9.08 -5.97 11.66
CA LEU A 67 8.93 -7.40 11.40
C LEU A 67 10.01 -7.87 10.42
N ASN A 68 10.64 -9.01 10.70
CA ASN A 68 11.60 -9.62 9.78
C ASN A 68 10.88 -10.39 8.65
N LEU A 69 11.58 -10.77 7.59
CA LEU A 69 10.97 -11.46 6.46
C LEU A 69 10.55 -12.90 6.80
N ASN A 70 11.24 -13.56 7.72
CA ASN A 70 10.86 -14.90 8.16
C ASN A 70 9.49 -14.92 8.86
N ASP A 71 9.20 -13.92 9.68
CA ASP A 71 7.90 -13.77 10.36
C ASP A 71 6.84 -13.20 9.40
N LEU A 72 7.25 -12.37 8.43
CA LEU A 72 6.39 -11.93 7.33
C LEU A 72 5.92 -13.11 6.49
N ARG A 73 6.78 -14.10 6.24
CA ARG A 73 6.44 -15.31 5.48
C ARG A 73 5.27 -16.05 6.11
N GLN A 74 5.28 -16.19 7.43
CA GLN A 74 4.18 -16.80 8.17
C GLN A 74 2.89 -15.98 8.05
N HIS A 75 2.97 -14.66 8.10
CA HIS A 75 1.81 -13.78 7.89
C HIS A 75 1.24 -13.90 6.48
N ILE A 76 2.08 -13.92 5.46
CA ILE A 76 1.66 -14.07 4.06
C ILE A 76 0.99 -15.42 3.87
N LEU A 77 1.58 -16.51 4.37
CA LEU A 77 0.98 -17.84 4.25
C LEU A 77 -0.33 -17.97 5.04
N LYS A 78 -0.47 -17.28 6.18
CA LYS A 78 -1.73 -17.25 6.93
C LYS A 78 -2.86 -16.56 6.17
N ILE A 79 -2.55 -15.47 5.46
CA ILE A 79 -3.54 -14.65 4.75
C ILE A 79 -3.78 -15.17 3.33
N CYS A 80 -2.70 -15.35 2.57
CA CYS A 80 -2.74 -15.71 1.14
C CYS A 80 -2.61 -17.21 0.90
N GLY A 81 -2.11 -18.01 1.86
CA GLY A 81 -1.92 -19.45 1.68
C GLY A 81 -3.20 -20.29 1.69
N GLN A 82 -4.36 -19.66 1.93
CA GLN A 82 -5.68 -20.28 1.76
C GLN A 82 -6.13 -20.26 0.29
N ASP A 83 -5.58 -19.36 -0.52
CA ASP A 83 -5.88 -19.27 -1.94
C ASP A 83 -4.97 -20.21 -2.75
N ASP A 84 -5.57 -21.09 -3.57
CA ASP A 84 -4.82 -22.00 -4.47
C ASP A 84 -3.95 -21.26 -5.50
N ALA A 85 -4.18 -19.97 -5.70
CA ALA A 85 -3.43 -19.13 -6.63
C ALA A 85 -2.07 -18.66 -6.07
N PHE A 86 -1.86 -18.65 -4.75
CA PHE A 86 -0.61 -18.19 -4.14
C PHE A 86 0.34 -19.37 -3.87
N PRO A 87 1.64 -19.24 -4.18
CA PRO A 87 2.58 -20.33 -3.99
C PRO A 87 2.78 -20.65 -2.50
N LYS A 88 2.59 -21.93 -2.12
CA LYS A 88 2.84 -22.41 -0.75
C LYS A 88 4.32 -22.35 -0.36
N GLN A 89 5.20 -22.52 -1.34
CA GLN A 89 6.65 -22.42 -1.18
C GLN A 89 7.20 -21.37 -2.12
N PHE A 90 7.97 -20.45 -1.56
CA PHE A 90 8.47 -19.32 -2.32
C PHE A 90 9.76 -18.73 -1.76
N ILE A 91 10.47 -17.98 -2.59
CA ILE A 91 11.71 -17.28 -2.26
C ILE A 91 11.45 -15.78 -2.39
N TYR A 92 11.85 -15.01 -1.37
CA TYR A 92 11.81 -13.55 -1.47
C TYR A 92 12.87 -13.05 -2.45
N LEU A 93 12.51 -12.02 -3.21
CA LEU A 93 13.42 -11.31 -4.09
C LEU A 93 13.60 -9.88 -3.61
N ARG A 94 14.82 -9.36 -3.78
CA ARG A 94 15.15 -7.96 -3.50
C ARG A 94 15.78 -7.31 -4.73
N SER A 95 15.48 -6.03 -4.94
CA SER A 95 16.14 -5.23 -5.99
C SER A 95 17.56 -4.85 -5.57
N VAL A 96 18.54 -5.17 -6.41
CA VAL A 96 19.95 -4.79 -6.28
C VAL A 96 20.39 -4.21 -7.62
N GLY A 97 20.62 -2.90 -7.66
CA GLY A 97 20.92 -2.20 -8.90
C GLY A 97 19.77 -2.28 -9.91
N ARG A 98 20.00 -2.90 -11.07
CA ARG A 98 19.01 -3.04 -12.15
C ARG A 98 18.29 -4.39 -12.16
N CYS A 99 18.47 -5.19 -11.11
CA CYS A 99 18.04 -6.59 -11.12
C CYS A 99 17.45 -7.03 -9.79
N LEU A 100 16.54 -8.00 -9.85
CA LEU A 100 16.03 -8.76 -8.72
C LEU A 100 16.94 -9.95 -8.41
N THR A 101 17.25 -10.13 -7.14
CA THR A 101 18.12 -11.20 -6.62
C THR A 101 17.42 -11.96 -5.51
N LYS A 102 17.73 -13.25 -5.38
CA LYS A 102 17.23 -14.10 -4.28
C LYS A 102 17.70 -13.58 -2.93
N VAL A 103 16.79 -13.49 -1.98
CA VAL A 103 17.09 -13.27 -0.55
C VAL A 103 17.38 -14.64 0.06
N LYS A 104 18.58 -14.84 0.60
CA LYS A 104 18.98 -16.10 1.23
C LYS A 104 18.22 -16.34 2.54
N PRO A 105 18.07 -17.58 3.02
CA PRO A 105 17.38 -17.88 4.29
C PRO A 105 17.91 -17.09 5.48
N GLN A 106 19.24 -17.02 5.63
CA GLN A 106 19.87 -16.22 6.70
C GLN A 106 19.53 -14.73 6.60
N GLN A 107 19.41 -14.21 5.37
CA GLN A 107 19.03 -12.81 5.15
C GLN A 107 17.55 -12.57 5.48
N GLU A 108 16.68 -13.59 5.42
CA GLU A 108 15.27 -13.43 5.81
C GLU A 108 15.12 -13.12 7.31
N THR A 109 16.05 -13.59 8.15
CA THR A 109 16.06 -13.28 9.59
C THR A 109 16.61 -11.89 9.91
N GLU A 110 17.45 -11.32 9.04
CA GLU A 110 18.10 -10.03 9.25
C GLU A 110 17.31 -8.88 8.62
N LEU A 111 16.75 -9.10 7.43
CA LEU A 111 16.01 -8.10 6.69
C LEU A 111 14.62 -7.87 7.31
N ARG A 112 14.23 -6.60 7.35
CA ARG A 112 12.96 -6.16 7.94
C ARG A 112 12.08 -5.48 6.90
N VAL A 113 10.77 -5.45 7.15
CA VAL A 113 9.77 -4.78 6.28
C VAL A 113 10.14 -3.33 5.98
N LYS A 114 10.69 -2.59 6.96
CA LYS A 114 11.16 -1.21 6.75
C LYS A 114 12.22 -1.05 5.64
N ASN A 115 12.93 -2.12 5.28
CA ASN A 115 13.93 -2.11 4.21
C ASN A 115 13.28 -2.12 2.82
N TYR A 116 11.98 -2.44 2.73
CA TYR A 116 11.20 -2.53 1.50
C TYR A 116 10.30 -1.31 1.30
N ARG A 117 10.54 -0.19 2.00
CA ARG A 117 9.81 1.08 1.82
C ARG A 117 10.76 2.26 1.60
N PRO A 118 10.26 3.40 1.09
CA PRO A 118 11.02 4.65 1.06
C PRO A 118 11.57 5.04 2.45
N PRO A 119 12.83 5.52 2.53
CA PRO A 119 13.74 5.86 1.42
C PRO A 119 14.61 4.70 0.89
N MET A 120 14.52 3.50 1.46
CA MET A 120 15.39 2.36 1.09
C MET A 120 15.02 1.76 -0.27
N THR A 121 13.73 1.80 -0.61
CA THR A 121 13.20 1.43 -1.92
C THR A 121 12.31 2.54 -2.47
N PHE A 122 12.01 2.50 -3.76
CA PHE A 122 11.15 3.49 -4.41
C PHE A 122 9.67 3.37 -3.98
N ALA A 123 9.22 2.16 -3.67
CA ALA A 123 7.84 1.85 -3.31
C ALA A 123 7.79 0.74 -2.24
N PRO A 124 6.71 0.67 -1.44
CA PRO A 124 6.50 -0.37 -0.43
C PRO A 124 6.10 -1.71 -1.07
N GLU A 125 7.04 -2.36 -1.75
CA GLU A 125 6.79 -3.56 -2.57
C GLU A 125 7.77 -4.68 -2.22
N ILE A 126 7.28 -5.92 -2.26
CA ILE A 126 8.09 -7.13 -2.12
C ILE A 126 7.77 -8.12 -3.23
N TYR A 127 8.81 -8.78 -3.73
CA TYR A 127 8.73 -9.70 -4.87
C TYR A 127 8.98 -11.12 -4.38
N VAL A 128 8.25 -12.07 -4.98
CA VAL A 128 8.22 -13.46 -4.55
C VAL A 128 8.34 -14.37 -5.79
N LEU A 129 9.18 -15.39 -5.71
CA LEU A 129 9.32 -16.42 -6.74
C LEU A 129 8.90 -17.77 -6.18
N GLU A 130 8.03 -18.48 -6.88
CA GLU A 130 7.63 -19.84 -6.49
C GLU A 130 8.82 -20.83 -6.59
N GLY A 131 9.13 -21.55 -5.50
CA GLY A 131 10.21 -22.54 -5.42
C GLY A 131 10.80 -22.73 -4.02
N HIS A 132 11.72 -23.69 -3.86
CA HIS A 132 12.48 -23.91 -2.63
C HIS A 132 13.90 -23.36 -2.74
N HIS A 133 14.51 -23.00 -1.62
CA HIS A 133 15.95 -22.72 -1.56
C HIS A 133 16.82 -23.96 -1.91
N ASP A 134 16.26 -25.17 -1.90
CA ASP A 134 16.99 -26.44 -2.04
C ASP A 134 16.97 -27.01 -3.47
N ASP A 135 16.28 -26.34 -4.40
CA ASP A 135 16.16 -26.75 -5.81
C ASP A 135 17.51 -26.70 -6.59
N GLU A 136 18.62 -26.36 -5.92
CA GLU A 136 19.96 -26.25 -6.53
C GLU A 136 20.73 -27.59 -6.64
N HIS A 137 20.29 -28.69 -6.02
CA HIS A 137 21.14 -29.89 -5.94
C HIS A 137 21.10 -30.87 -7.13
N VAL A 138 20.28 -30.62 -8.17
CA VAL A 138 20.08 -31.60 -9.28
C VAL A 138 20.75 -31.20 -10.61
N LYS A 139 21.45 -30.06 -10.72
CA LYS A 139 22.01 -29.62 -12.02
C LYS A 139 23.50 -29.26 -12.05
N SER A 140 24.28 -29.76 -11.09
CA SER A 140 25.75 -29.56 -11.04
C SER A 140 26.57 -30.80 -11.45
N ALA A 141 26.03 -31.65 -12.33
CA ALA A 141 26.75 -32.83 -12.82
C ALA A 141 27.20 -32.72 -14.29
N ASN A 142 26.83 -31.67 -15.04
CA ASN A 142 27.10 -31.69 -16.49
C ASN A 142 27.49 -30.36 -17.14
N SER A 143 28.23 -29.49 -16.42
CA SER A 143 28.85 -28.32 -17.06
C SER A 143 30.17 -27.97 -16.39
N LYS A 144 31.20 -28.78 -16.66
CA LYS A 144 32.61 -28.35 -16.56
C LYS A 144 33.14 -28.09 -17.98
N SER A 145 33.91 -27.02 -18.10
CA SER A 145 34.64 -26.50 -19.27
C SER A 145 33.73 -25.88 -20.35
N TYR A 146 33.87 -24.60 -20.73
CA TYR A 146 35.09 -23.90 -21.10
C TYR A 146 35.04 -22.38 -20.79
N LEU A 147 36.14 -21.90 -20.16
CA LEU A 147 36.85 -20.64 -20.39
C LEU A 147 36.18 -19.29 -20.03
N PHE A 148 36.52 -18.75 -18.85
CA PHE A 148 37.40 -17.58 -18.83
C PHE A 148 38.37 -17.66 -17.64
N ARG A 149 39.63 -17.43 -17.97
CA ARG A 149 40.84 -17.74 -17.20
C ARG A 149 41.15 -16.56 -16.28
N GLU A 150 41.18 -16.80 -14.98
CA GLU A 150 41.84 -15.90 -14.02
C GLU A 150 43.36 -15.98 -14.20
N SER A 151 44.02 -14.82 -14.15
CA SER A 151 45.43 -14.71 -13.80
C SER A 151 45.56 -13.71 -12.64
N PRO A 152 46.46 -13.93 -11.67
CA PRO A 152 46.31 -13.46 -10.31
C PRO A 152 47.30 -12.35 -9.99
N ILE A 153 46.82 -11.17 -9.58
CA ILE A 153 47.63 -10.27 -8.74
C ILE A 153 46.69 -9.57 -7.74
N GLN A 154 47.10 -9.65 -6.46
CA GLN A 154 46.70 -8.79 -5.33
C GLN A 154 45.50 -9.25 -4.47
N GLN A 155 45.70 -10.33 -3.72
CA GLN A 155 45.38 -10.32 -2.29
C GLN A 155 46.66 -10.09 -1.52
N ALA A 156 46.88 -8.86 -1.05
CA ALA A 156 47.72 -8.55 0.10
C ALA A 156 47.36 -7.16 0.61
N LEU A 157 47.33 -7.03 1.94
CA LEU A 157 47.21 -5.81 2.76
C LEU A 157 45.79 -5.38 3.14
N ILE A 158 45.24 -6.12 4.10
CA ILE A 158 44.54 -5.52 5.24
C ILE A 158 45.61 -5.11 6.26
N THR A 159 45.84 -3.80 6.41
CA THR A 159 46.22 -3.19 7.70
C THR A 159 45.93 -1.68 7.65
N PRO A 160 45.23 -1.10 8.64
CA PRO A 160 44.97 0.34 8.70
C PRO A 160 46.11 1.08 9.43
N PRO A 161 46.63 2.21 8.94
CA PRO A 161 47.54 3.01 9.72
C PRO A 161 46.79 4.00 10.62
N GLN A 162 47.15 3.95 11.90
CA GLN A 162 46.99 5.00 12.90
C GLN A 162 47.98 6.13 12.63
N LEU A 163 47.56 7.40 12.77
CA LEU A 163 48.12 8.43 13.68
C LEU A 163 47.86 9.88 13.21
N THR A 164 47.26 10.64 14.12
CA THR A 164 47.59 12.01 14.57
C THR A 164 47.37 13.25 13.69
N SER A 165 46.37 14.03 14.15
CA SER A 165 46.45 15.42 14.61
C SER A 165 45.99 16.58 13.70
N SER A 166 45.11 17.38 14.33
CA SER A 166 44.96 18.83 14.26
C SER A 166 44.28 19.46 13.03
N ARG A 167 42.97 19.69 13.13
CA ARG A 167 42.42 21.06 13.13
C ARG A 167 40.99 21.08 13.68
N GLN A 168 40.81 21.78 14.80
CA GLN A 168 39.53 22.00 15.46
C GLN A 168 38.65 22.96 14.66
N GLN A 169 37.39 22.58 14.41
CA GLN A 169 36.25 23.50 14.48
C GLN A 169 35.06 22.78 15.11
N SER A 170 34.68 23.30 16.26
CA SER A 170 33.63 22.85 17.17
C SER A 170 32.22 23.09 16.63
N TRP A 171 31.37 22.06 16.67
CA TRP A 171 29.93 22.23 16.82
C TRP A 171 29.44 21.33 17.97
N VAL A 172 28.90 21.98 18.98
CA VAL A 172 28.46 21.43 20.26
C VAL A 172 27.17 20.61 20.06
N LYS A 173 27.13 19.39 20.60
CA LYS A 173 25.91 18.58 20.71
C LYS A 173 24.93 19.23 21.70
N PRO A 174 23.63 19.31 21.41
CA PRO A 174 22.65 19.68 22.42
C PRO A 174 22.47 18.56 23.45
N ARG A 175 22.44 18.99 24.72
CA ARG A 175 22.36 18.20 25.93
C ARG A 175 20.96 17.60 26.09
N SER A 176 20.91 16.31 26.40
CA SER A 176 19.74 15.56 26.84
C SER A 176 19.18 16.11 28.16
N ILE A 177 17.88 16.40 28.19
CA ILE A 177 17.09 16.80 29.36
C ILE A 177 16.48 15.54 30.01
N PRO A 178 16.57 15.33 31.34
CA PRO A 178 15.90 14.21 32.02
C PRO A 178 14.44 14.55 32.39
N PRO A 179 13.60 13.54 32.69
CA PRO A 179 12.16 13.70 32.88
C PRO A 179 11.81 14.23 34.28
N ILE A 180 10.85 15.15 34.34
CA ILE A 180 10.26 15.63 35.60
C ILE A 180 9.15 14.66 36.01
N SER A 181 9.42 13.88 37.05
CA SER A 181 8.42 13.07 37.76
C SER A 181 7.64 13.92 38.75
N SER A 182 6.32 13.82 38.66
CA SER A 182 5.33 14.27 39.62
C SER A 182 5.40 13.49 40.94
N ALA A 183 5.35 14.20 42.07
CA ALA A 183 4.91 13.65 43.35
C ALA A 183 4.37 14.79 44.24
N THR A 184 3.06 14.80 44.42
CA THR A 184 2.33 15.60 45.41
C THR A 184 2.04 14.74 46.64
N LYS A 185 2.33 15.25 47.85
CA LYS A 185 1.64 14.84 49.09
C LYS A 185 1.95 15.80 50.24
N LEU A 186 0.90 16.45 50.76
CA LEU A 186 0.58 16.69 52.18
C LEU A 186 -0.66 17.62 52.20
N HIS A 187 -1.85 17.08 52.46
CA HIS A 187 -2.56 17.16 53.74
C HIS A 187 -2.73 18.58 54.29
N ARG A 188 -3.91 19.17 54.12
CA ARG A 188 -4.64 19.75 55.26
C ARG A 188 -6.15 19.75 55.04
N SER A 189 -6.82 19.34 56.10
CA SER A 189 -8.22 19.05 56.34
C SER A 189 -9.18 20.21 56.11
N PHE A 190 -10.32 19.90 55.47
CA PHE A 190 -11.51 20.74 55.39
C PHE A 190 -12.60 20.14 56.29
N VAL A 191 -13.11 20.90 57.25
CA VAL A 191 -14.30 20.58 58.05
C VAL A 191 -15.43 21.52 57.66
N ARG A 192 -16.35 20.94 56.87
CA ARG A 192 -17.82 21.02 56.88
C ARG A 192 -18.53 22.13 57.68
N SER A 193 -19.20 23.00 56.93
CA SER A 193 -20.61 23.44 57.08
C SER A 193 -20.97 24.16 55.77
N GLY A 194 -22.07 23.94 55.06
CA GLY A 194 -23.38 23.37 55.39
C GLY A 194 -24.40 24.48 55.22
N GLU A 195 -25.00 24.66 54.03
CA GLU A 195 -26.33 25.28 53.79
C GLU A 195 -26.60 25.40 52.28
N ARG A 196 -27.50 24.54 51.77
CA ARG A 196 -28.90 24.83 51.42
C ARG A 196 -29.08 25.76 50.21
N LYS A 197 -29.32 25.12 49.07
CA LYS A 197 -30.02 25.68 47.92
C LYS A 197 -31.50 25.88 48.30
N ASN A 198 -32.04 27.06 48.09
CA ASN A 198 -33.46 27.24 47.83
C ASN A 198 -33.64 28.22 46.68
N SER A 199 -34.19 27.70 45.59
CA SER A 199 -34.81 28.42 44.50
C SER A 199 -36.18 28.92 44.95
N THR A 200 -36.45 30.21 44.81
CA THR A 200 -37.83 30.70 44.72
C THR A 200 -37.90 31.83 43.70
N ASN A 201 -38.73 31.58 42.69
CA ASN A 201 -39.40 32.56 41.84
C ASN A 201 -39.87 33.78 42.63
N PHE A 202 -39.74 34.97 42.06
CA PHE A 202 -40.69 36.06 42.34
C PHE A 202 -40.93 36.90 41.08
N GLN A 203 -42.16 36.78 40.57
CA GLN A 203 -42.78 37.69 39.61
C GLN A 203 -43.21 38.98 40.34
N GLY A 204 -43.10 40.11 39.63
CA GLY A 204 -44.21 41.07 39.45
C GLY A 204 -44.74 41.92 40.61
N HIS A 205 -44.44 43.23 40.51
CA HIS A 205 -45.26 44.41 40.92
C HIS A 205 -45.33 44.80 42.42
N PRO A 206 -45.79 46.04 42.74
CA PRO A 206 -45.36 47.35 42.26
C PRO A 206 -45.09 48.35 43.43
N ILE A 207 -44.48 49.51 43.09
CA ILE A 207 -44.60 50.84 43.72
C ILE A 207 -44.99 50.90 45.21
N THR A 208 -44.03 51.24 46.07
CA THR A 208 -44.30 52.10 47.25
C THR A 208 -43.11 53.02 47.52
N SER A 209 -43.46 54.28 47.67
CA SER A 209 -42.69 55.47 48.04
C SER A 209 -41.82 55.31 49.29
N TYR A 210 -40.58 55.79 49.20
CA TYR A 210 -39.84 56.34 50.35
C TYR A 210 -39.42 57.77 50.04
N SER A 211 -40.20 58.70 50.58
CA SER A 211 -39.76 60.04 50.95
C SER A 211 -38.90 59.96 52.21
N ASN A 212 -37.86 60.79 52.23
CA ASN A 212 -37.00 61.20 53.36
C ASN A 212 -35.57 60.64 53.35
N LEU A 213 -34.71 61.33 52.60
CA LEU A 213 -33.42 61.81 53.11
C LEU A 213 -33.23 63.23 52.55
N SER A 214 -33.61 64.19 53.38
CA SER A 214 -33.27 65.60 53.25
C SER A 214 -31.81 65.81 53.66
N ALA A 215 -31.20 66.81 53.03
CA ALA A 215 -30.02 67.54 53.49
C ALA A 215 -28.64 66.91 53.26
N ALA A 216 -28.21 66.92 52.00
CA ALA A 216 -26.90 67.46 51.63
C ALA A 216 -27.03 68.16 50.28
N SER A 217 -27.56 69.38 50.30
CA SER A 217 -27.61 70.25 49.13
C SER A 217 -26.21 70.79 48.85
N SER A 218 -25.40 69.99 48.18
CA SER A 218 -24.31 70.50 47.34
C SER A 218 -24.93 70.74 45.99
N THR A 219 -25.23 71.99 45.66
CA THR A 219 -25.63 72.39 44.31
C THR A 219 -24.53 71.97 43.35
N LEU A 220 -24.70 70.84 42.67
CA LEU A 220 -23.85 70.46 41.55
C LEU A 220 -23.93 71.63 40.56
N SER A 221 -22.77 72.16 40.19
CA SER A 221 -22.66 73.23 39.21
C SER A 221 -23.39 72.81 37.93
N ALA A 222 -24.02 73.75 37.21
CA ALA A 222 -24.61 73.47 35.89
C ALA A 222 -23.64 72.71 34.95
N ARG A 223 -22.33 72.89 35.16
CA ARG A 223 -21.26 72.19 34.46
C ARG A 223 -21.15 70.70 34.83
N GLU A 224 -21.45 70.32 36.06
CA GLU A 224 -21.40 68.93 36.54
C GLU A 224 -22.62 68.12 36.09
N LEU A 225 -23.81 68.75 36.08
CA LEU A 225 -25.03 68.14 35.52
C LEU A 225 -24.92 67.90 34.00
N SER A 226 -24.27 68.80 33.25
CA SER A 226 -23.99 68.59 31.82
C SER A 226 -23.08 67.39 31.59
N LYS A 227 -22.01 67.25 32.37
CA LYS A 227 -21.07 66.11 32.28
C LYS A 227 -21.76 64.79 32.59
N LEU A 228 -22.62 64.74 33.60
CA LEU A 228 -23.35 63.53 33.96
C LEU A 228 -24.35 63.11 32.85
N ARG A 229 -24.99 64.09 32.21
CA ARG A 229 -25.90 63.84 31.08
C ARG A 229 -25.16 63.31 29.85
N GLU A 230 -24.01 63.90 29.53
CA GLU A 230 -23.11 63.41 28.47
C GLU A 230 -22.58 62.00 28.77
N GLU A 231 -22.26 61.71 30.03
CA GLU A 231 -21.82 60.37 30.44
C GLU A 231 -22.93 59.32 30.33
N GLN A 232 -24.16 59.66 30.74
CA GLN A 232 -25.33 58.81 30.52
C GLN A 232 -25.60 58.54 29.03
N GLU A 233 -25.44 59.55 28.18
CA GLU A 233 -25.63 59.42 26.74
C GLU A 233 -24.52 58.57 26.11
N ARG A 234 -23.26 58.71 26.56
CA ARG A 234 -22.15 57.82 26.17
C ARG A 234 -22.40 56.37 26.57
N LEU A 235 -22.91 56.13 27.78
CA LEU A 235 -23.26 54.78 28.24
C LEU A 235 -24.39 54.17 27.40
N ARG A 236 -25.42 54.97 27.05
CA ARG A 236 -26.52 54.54 26.19
C ARG A 236 -26.04 54.16 24.80
N LEU A 237 -25.17 54.97 24.18
CA LEU A 237 -24.57 54.67 22.88
C LEU A 237 -23.70 53.41 22.93
N ARG A 238 -22.91 53.23 23.99
CA ARG A 238 -22.10 52.03 24.19
C ARG A 238 -22.96 50.77 24.31
N GLN A 239 -24.10 50.84 24.98
CA GLN A 239 -25.04 49.71 25.06
C GLN A 239 -25.65 49.37 23.70
N ILE A 240 -26.01 50.37 22.89
CA ILE A 240 -26.52 50.17 21.53
C ILE A 240 -25.46 49.48 20.65
N GLU A 241 -24.22 49.94 20.73
CA GLU A 241 -23.11 49.35 19.97
C GLU A 241 -22.83 47.90 20.38
N LEU A 242 -22.82 47.61 21.68
CA LEU A 242 -22.69 46.23 22.18
C LEU A 242 -23.86 45.33 21.72
N ALA A 243 -25.08 45.87 21.66
CA ALA A 243 -26.24 45.15 21.16
C ALA A 243 -26.16 44.89 19.64
N ARG A 244 -25.56 45.81 18.88
CA ARG A 244 -25.27 45.63 17.46
C ARG A 244 -24.24 44.53 17.23
N GLN A 245 -23.13 44.56 17.96
CA GLN A 245 -22.08 43.54 17.88
C GLN A 245 -22.60 42.15 18.25
N ARG A 246 -23.46 42.04 19.26
CA ARG A 246 -24.10 40.76 19.63
C ARG A 246 -24.95 40.19 18.50
N ARG A 247 -25.76 41.02 17.84
CA ARG A 247 -26.57 40.60 16.68
C ARG A 247 -25.70 40.17 15.50
N GLU A 248 -24.60 40.85 15.26
CA GLU A 248 -23.67 40.50 14.17
C GLU A 248 -22.98 39.15 14.43
N ILE A 249 -22.56 38.89 15.66
CA ILE A 249 -22.00 37.59 16.07
C ILE A 249 -23.04 36.48 15.92
N GLU A 250 -24.29 36.74 16.33
CA GLU A 250 -25.40 35.77 16.22
C GLU A 250 -25.72 35.45 14.75
N GLN A 251 -25.83 36.46 13.89
CA GLN A 251 -26.04 36.26 12.45
C GLN A 251 -24.89 35.47 11.80
N GLU A 252 -23.65 35.75 12.19
CA GLU A 252 -22.49 35.02 11.70
C GLU A 252 -22.49 33.56 12.17
N GLN A 253 -22.92 33.29 13.40
CA GLN A 253 -23.09 31.93 13.90
C GLN A 253 -24.19 31.18 13.14
N GLU A 254 -25.34 31.81 12.90
CA GLU A 254 -26.42 31.22 12.09
C GLU A 254 -25.97 30.94 10.66
N ARG A 255 -25.22 31.87 10.04
CA ARG A 255 -24.67 31.68 8.70
C ARG A 255 -23.74 30.47 8.64
N ARG A 256 -22.84 30.32 9.63
CA ARG A 256 -21.95 29.15 9.74
C ARG A 256 -22.72 27.85 9.95
N GLN A 257 -23.79 27.86 10.75
CA GLN A 257 -24.63 26.68 10.94
C GLN A 257 -25.35 26.28 9.65
N ARG A 258 -25.89 27.25 8.90
CA ARG A 258 -26.51 26.99 7.58
C ARG A 258 -25.50 26.44 6.58
N GLU A 259 -24.30 27.01 6.51
CA GLU A 259 -23.23 26.52 5.64
C GLU A 259 -22.79 25.08 5.99
N LEU A 260 -22.75 24.73 7.28
CA LEU A 260 -22.46 23.36 7.73
C LEU A 260 -23.57 22.39 7.32
N LEU A 261 -24.83 22.78 7.52
CA LEU A 261 -25.98 21.96 7.15
C LEU A 261 -26.02 21.74 5.63
N GLU A 262 -25.80 22.79 4.83
CA GLU A 262 -25.74 22.69 3.38
C GLU A 262 -24.59 21.79 2.91
N LYS A 263 -23.42 21.86 3.56
CA LYS A 263 -22.29 20.95 3.28
C LYS A 263 -22.65 19.50 3.59
N GLN A 264 -23.35 19.27 4.70
CA GLN A 264 -23.78 17.93 5.09
C GLN A 264 -24.80 17.36 4.08
N GLU A 265 -25.80 18.15 3.68
CA GLU A 265 -26.76 17.76 2.65
C GLU A 265 -26.09 17.47 1.30
N LYS A 266 -25.13 18.30 0.88
CA LYS A 266 -24.36 18.06 -0.35
C LYS A 266 -23.57 16.75 -0.28
N LEU A 267 -22.96 16.46 0.87
CA LEU A 267 -22.25 15.20 1.08
C LEU A 267 -23.18 14.00 0.96
N THR A 268 -24.37 14.06 1.59
CA THR A 268 -25.36 13.00 1.53
C THR A 268 -25.90 12.80 0.10
N ARG A 269 -26.19 13.88 -0.63
CA ARG A 269 -26.61 13.79 -2.04
C ARG A 269 -25.54 13.17 -2.92
N GLU A 270 -24.27 13.51 -2.69
CA GLU A 270 -23.14 12.93 -3.42
C GLU A 270 -22.98 11.44 -3.11
N GLN A 271 -23.06 11.05 -1.84
CA GLN A 271 -23.05 9.64 -1.44
C GLN A 271 -24.17 8.85 -2.13
N GLN A 272 -25.39 9.39 -2.11
CA GLN A 272 -26.52 8.73 -2.76
C GLN A 272 -26.36 8.65 -4.28
N ARG A 273 -25.73 9.65 -4.92
CA ARG A 273 -25.39 9.59 -6.34
C ARG A 273 -24.40 8.46 -6.63
N GLN A 274 -23.37 8.31 -5.80
CA GLN A 274 -22.37 7.25 -5.93
C GLN A 274 -22.99 5.86 -5.71
N GLU A 275 -23.88 5.71 -4.73
CA GLU A 275 -24.63 4.48 -4.50
C GLU A 275 -25.51 4.11 -5.70
N ASN A 276 -26.24 5.07 -6.26
CA ASN A 276 -27.06 4.87 -7.45
C ASN A 276 -26.22 4.51 -8.69
N GLU A 277 -25.05 5.14 -8.85
CA GLU A 277 -24.12 4.82 -9.93
C GLU A 277 -23.55 3.40 -9.77
N ALA A 278 -23.14 3.03 -8.55
CA ALA A 278 -22.65 1.70 -8.22
C ALA A 278 -23.74 0.63 -8.46
N ALA A 279 -24.97 0.88 -8.03
CA ALA A 279 -26.11 0.00 -8.27
C ALA A 279 -26.36 -0.23 -9.77
N THR A 280 -26.29 0.84 -10.58
CA THR A 280 -26.45 0.75 -12.04
C THR A 280 -25.32 -0.07 -12.68
N LYS A 281 -24.07 0.12 -12.22
CA LYS A 281 -22.92 -0.68 -12.66
C LYS A 281 -23.07 -2.15 -12.30
N ILE A 282 -23.52 -2.46 -11.08
CA ILE A 282 -23.77 -3.83 -10.64
C ILE A 282 -24.89 -4.48 -11.47
N GLN A 283 -26.01 -3.79 -11.69
CA GLN A 283 -27.12 -4.30 -12.48
C GLN A 283 -26.72 -4.56 -13.94
N SER A 284 -26.00 -3.65 -14.58
CA SER A 284 -25.53 -3.83 -15.96
C SER A 284 -24.50 -4.96 -16.07
N ALA A 285 -23.59 -5.08 -15.11
CA ALA A 285 -22.65 -6.20 -15.03
C ALA A 285 -23.37 -7.54 -14.84
N TYR A 286 -24.39 -7.59 -13.98
CA TYR A 286 -25.21 -8.77 -13.76
C TYR A 286 -25.99 -9.18 -15.01
N ARG A 287 -26.63 -8.23 -15.71
CA ARG A 287 -27.28 -8.48 -17.01
C ARG A 287 -26.31 -9.08 -18.03
N LYS A 288 -25.08 -8.52 -18.11
CA LYS A 288 -24.03 -9.03 -19.00
C LYS A 288 -23.57 -10.44 -18.62
N TYR A 289 -23.42 -10.72 -17.32
CA TYR A 289 -23.10 -12.05 -16.82
C TYR A 289 -24.19 -13.07 -17.17
N GLN A 290 -25.46 -12.73 -16.93
CA GLN A 290 -26.60 -13.59 -17.27
C GLN A 290 -26.64 -13.91 -18.76
N ASN A 291 -26.39 -12.93 -19.64
CA ASN A 291 -26.32 -13.16 -21.08
C ASN A 291 -25.19 -14.14 -21.45
N ARG A 292 -23.99 -13.97 -20.87
CA ARG A 292 -22.87 -14.90 -21.09
C ARG A 292 -23.18 -16.30 -20.59
N ARG A 293 -23.83 -16.43 -19.44
CA ARG A 293 -24.25 -17.72 -18.88
C ARG A 293 -25.22 -18.43 -19.82
N LYS A 294 -26.27 -17.73 -20.29
CA LYS A 294 -27.22 -18.27 -21.28
C LYS A 294 -26.53 -18.69 -22.57
N LEU A 295 -25.53 -17.93 -23.03
CA LEU A 295 -24.76 -18.26 -24.23
C LEU A 295 -23.92 -19.54 -24.03
N LYS A 296 -23.26 -19.67 -22.88
CA LYS A 296 -22.52 -20.89 -22.49
C LYS A 296 -23.43 -22.10 -22.37
N GLU A 297 -24.62 -21.95 -21.79
CA GLU A 297 -25.62 -23.02 -21.71
C GLU A 297 -26.08 -23.43 -23.13
N LYS A 298 -26.38 -22.47 -24.02
CA LYS A 298 -26.71 -22.78 -25.42
C LYS A 298 -25.57 -23.49 -26.15
N GLN A 299 -24.32 -23.05 -25.97
CA GLN A 299 -23.15 -23.73 -26.54
C GLN A 299 -22.97 -25.14 -25.98
N LYS A 300 -23.17 -25.35 -24.68
CA LYS A 300 -23.14 -26.67 -24.05
C LYS A 300 -24.21 -27.60 -24.63
N HIS A 301 -25.43 -27.10 -24.85
CA HIS A 301 -26.50 -27.86 -25.50
C HIS A 301 -26.19 -28.15 -26.98
N GLN A 302 -25.61 -27.20 -27.72
CA GLN A 302 -25.17 -27.44 -29.09
C GLN A 302 -24.06 -28.49 -29.17
N ILE A 303 -23.08 -28.43 -28.27
CA ILE A 303 -22.01 -29.44 -28.15
C ILE A 303 -22.61 -30.78 -27.76
N SER A 304 -23.51 -30.83 -26.77
CA SER A 304 -24.18 -32.07 -26.35
C SER A 304 -25.00 -32.69 -27.49
N ASN A 305 -25.73 -31.88 -28.25
CA ASN A 305 -26.49 -32.36 -29.40
C ASN A 305 -25.56 -32.84 -30.52
N PHE A 306 -24.46 -32.13 -30.78
CA PHE A 306 -23.45 -32.56 -31.76
C PHE A 306 -22.76 -33.88 -31.37
N VAL A 307 -22.45 -34.04 -30.08
CA VAL A 307 -21.81 -35.24 -29.52
C VAL A 307 -22.77 -36.43 -29.53
N ASN A 308 -24.03 -36.25 -29.16
CA ASN A 308 -25.07 -37.29 -29.22
C ASN A 308 -25.37 -37.71 -30.66
N SER A 309 -25.40 -36.78 -31.61
CA SER A 309 -25.62 -37.09 -33.04
C SER A 309 -24.48 -37.87 -33.70
N ARG A 310 -23.29 -37.92 -33.09
CA ARG A 310 -22.14 -38.68 -33.59
C ARG A 310 -21.87 -39.99 -32.84
N GLY A 311 -22.68 -40.34 -31.82
CA GLY A 311 -22.49 -41.58 -31.05
C GLY A 311 -21.16 -41.65 -30.28
N LEU A 312 -20.47 -40.52 -30.09
CA LEU A 312 -19.29 -40.45 -29.24
C LEU A 312 -19.76 -40.14 -27.82
N TRP A 313 -20.18 -41.15 -27.06
CA TRP A 313 -19.87 -41.32 -25.62
C TRP A 313 -20.63 -42.56 -25.10
N SER A 314 -19.86 -43.61 -24.81
CA SER A 314 -20.18 -44.67 -23.86
C SER A 314 -19.45 -44.35 -22.55
N PRO A 315 -20.05 -44.54 -21.36
CA PRO A 315 -19.48 -44.06 -20.11
C PRO A 315 -18.47 -45.06 -19.53
N GLU A 316 -17.17 -44.85 -19.79
CA GLU A 316 -16.11 -45.45 -18.94
C GLU A 316 -14.76 -44.69 -19.12
N PRO A 317 -14.36 -43.79 -18.20
CA PRO A 317 -13.11 -43.07 -18.35
C PRO A 317 -12.22 -43.24 -17.11
N GLU A 318 -11.52 -44.36 -16.97
CA GLU A 318 -10.43 -44.42 -15.98
C GLU A 318 -9.22 -45.30 -16.30
N LYS A 319 -9.06 -45.81 -17.54
CA LYS A 319 -7.90 -46.69 -17.87
C LYS A 319 -7.07 -46.30 -19.10
N ARG A 320 -7.20 -45.08 -19.64
CA ARG A 320 -6.55 -44.75 -20.92
C ARG A 320 -5.66 -43.50 -20.92
N LEU A 321 -4.97 -43.21 -19.82
CA LEU A 321 -3.99 -42.12 -19.79
C LEU A 321 -2.66 -42.48 -19.12
N ILE A 322 -2.14 -43.70 -19.34
CA ILE A 322 -0.71 -44.01 -19.18
C ILE A 322 -0.31 -45.00 -20.28
N ARG A 323 -0.36 -44.59 -21.55
CA ARG A 323 0.20 -45.32 -22.71
C ARG A 323 0.11 -44.44 -23.96
N SER A 324 0.91 -43.39 -24.03
CA SER A 324 1.02 -42.62 -25.29
C SER A 324 2.30 -41.80 -25.43
N SER A 325 3.30 -41.99 -24.57
CA SER A 325 4.57 -41.25 -24.69
C SER A 325 5.77 -42.13 -25.06
N SER A 326 5.63 -43.46 -25.10
CA SER A 326 6.68 -44.36 -25.64
C SER A 326 6.42 -44.77 -27.10
N GLU A 327 5.17 -44.92 -27.52
CA GLU A 327 4.83 -45.39 -28.89
C GLU A 327 5.09 -44.36 -30.01
N GLN A 328 5.22 -43.08 -29.69
CA GLN A 328 5.60 -42.06 -30.69
C GLN A 328 7.09 -42.07 -31.03
N ARG A 329 7.96 -42.69 -30.21
CA ARG A 329 9.39 -42.82 -30.54
C ARG A 329 9.68 -44.06 -31.39
N ASP A 330 8.85 -45.09 -31.30
CA ASP A 330 9.08 -46.34 -32.03
C ASP A 330 8.56 -46.29 -33.47
N THR A 331 7.48 -45.54 -33.75
CA THR A 331 6.93 -45.44 -35.11
C THR A 331 7.87 -44.76 -36.10
N HIS A 332 8.65 -43.76 -35.65
CA HIS A 332 9.65 -43.10 -36.50
C HIS A 332 10.87 -44.00 -36.76
N SER A 333 11.29 -44.79 -35.76
CA SER A 333 12.40 -45.74 -35.89
C SER A 333 12.05 -46.88 -36.85
N ILE A 334 10.84 -47.45 -36.73
CA ILE A 334 10.35 -48.55 -37.59
C ILE A 334 10.21 -48.10 -39.05
N LEU A 335 9.77 -46.87 -39.30
CA LEU A 335 9.69 -46.32 -40.66
C LEU A 335 11.08 -46.07 -41.27
N LEU A 336 12.06 -45.63 -40.47
CA LEU A 336 13.45 -45.49 -40.89
C LEU A 336 14.13 -46.85 -41.15
N GLU A 337 13.82 -47.88 -40.36
CA GLU A 337 14.31 -49.25 -40.55
C GLU A 337 13.75 -49.87 -41.83
N ARG A 338 12.45 -49.69 -42.11
CA ARG A 338 11.82 -50.14 -43.36
C ARG A 338 12.37 -49.40 -44.58
N TYR A 339 12.63 -48.11 -44.47
CA TYR A 339 13.23 -47.33 -45.55
C TYR A 339 14.69 -47.74 -45.82
N ARG A 340 15.47 -48.05 -44.78
CA ARG A 340 16.83 -48.60 -44.90
C ARG A 340 16.82 -50.01 -45.54
N ALA A 341 15.89 -50.88 -45.13
CA ALA A 341 15.74 -52.21 -45.71
C ALA A 341 15.32 -52.18 -47.20
N TRP A 342 14.43 -51.24 -47.57
CA TRP A 342 14.04 -51.03 -48.96
C TRP A 342 15.19 -50.47 -49.81
N ARG A 343 15.97 -49.52 -49.27
CA ARG A 343 17.14 -48.93 -49.95
C ARG A 343 18.25 -49.97 -50.20
N ASN A 344 18.50 -50.87 -49.25
CA ASN A 344 19.48 -51.95 -49.43
C ASN A 344 19.02 -53.02 -50.44
N LYS A 345 17.71 -53.12 -50.69
CA LYS A 345 17.13 -54.01 -51.72
C LYS A 345 17.27 -53.47 -53.15
N LEU A 346 17.59 -52.17 -53.29
CA LEU A 346 17.79 -51.48 -54.57
C LEU A 346 19.27 -51.28 -54.94
N GLN A 347 20.20 -51.66 -54.06
CA GLN A 347 21.61 -51.80 -54.43
C GLN A 347 21.83 -53.14 -55.12
N TRP A 348 21.86 -53.08 -56.45
CA TRP A 348 22.33 -54.17 -57.32
C TRP A 348 23.67 -54.74 -56.80
N PRO A 349 23.86 -56.07 -56.77
CA PRO A 349 25.19 -56.62 -56.60
C PRO A 349 26.02 -56.30 -57.85
N ALA A 350 27.20 -55.75 -57.61
CA ALA A 350 28.26 -55.65 -58.60
C ALA A 350 28.49 -57.00 -59.27
N THR A 351 28.43 -56.98 -60.60
CA THR A 351 29.04 -57.90 -61.56
C THR A 351 29.76 -59.11 -60.97
N SER A 352 29.08 -60.25 -60.91
CA SER A 352 29.74 -61.56 -60.87
C SER A 352 29.65 -62.19 -62.26
N SER A 353 30.76 -62.05 -62.98
CA SER A 353 31.32 -63.00 -63.95
C SER A 353 30.33 -64.00 -64.57
N ILE A 354 29.74 -63.60 -65.70
CA ILE A 354 29.19 -64.53 -66.68
C ILE A 354 30.39 -65.29 -67.25
N LYS A 355 30.57 -66.54 -66.81
CA LYS A 355 31.42 -67.50 -67.52
C LYS A 355 30.72 -67.84 -68.82
N ASN A 356 31.33 -67.44 -69.93
CA ASN A 356 31.07 -68.02 -71.24
C ASN A 356 31.43 -69.51 -71.17
N GLU A 357 30.43 -70.37 -71.13
CA GLU A 357 30.61 -71.77 -71.50
C GLU A 357 30.45 -71.91 -73.01
N ASN A 358 31.50 -72.47 -73.63
CA ASN A 358 31.60 -72.85 -75.02
C ASN A 358 30.37 -73.63 -75.50
N ILE A 359 29.61 -73.05 -76.42
CA ILE A 359 28.81 -73.85 -77.36
C ILE A 359 29.77 -74.20 -78.52
N SER A 360 30.40 -75.36 -78.37
CA SER A 360 31.19 -76.01 -79.40
C SER A 360 30.28 -76.40 -80.56
N SER A 361 30.50 -75.76 -81.71
CA SER A 361 30.05 -76.26 -83.01
C SER A 361 30.66 -77.65 -83.24
N LYS A 362 29.84 -78.69 -83.15
CA LYS A 362 30.08 -79.97 -83.81
C LYS A 362 28.90 -80.23 -84.74
N GLU A 363 29.17 -80.22 -86.03
CA GLU A 363 28.36 -80.93 -87.02
C GLU A 363 28.15 -82.38 -86.57
N PRO A 364 26.96 -82.94 -86.78
CA PRO A 364 26.84 -84.33 -87.10
C PRO A 364 26.39 -84.47 -88.55
N ASP A 365 27.26 -85.18 -89.26
CA ASP A 365 27.04 -85.77 -90.57
C ASP A 365 25.72 -86.55 -90.63
N ALA A 366 25.25 -86.68 -91.87
CA ALA A 366 24.00 -87.29 -92.26
C ALA A 366 23.79 -88.72 -91.74
N SER A 367 22.49 -89.08 -91.68
CA SER A 367 21.92 -90.43 -91.73
C SER A 367 21.52 -91.04 -90.39
N GLN A 368 20.26 -90.81 -89.95
CA GLN A 368 19.48 -91.85 -89.24
C GLN A 368 17.98 -91.50 -89.12
N SER A 369 17.17 -92.27 -89.87
CA SER A 369 15.87 -92.83 -89.47
C SER A 369 14.85 -91.95 -88.71
N PHE A 370 13.84 -91.48 -89.45
CA PHE A 370 12.55 -91.00 -88.95
C PHE A 370 11.86 -92.03 -88.03
N GLY A 371 11.69 -91.69 -86.75
CA GLY A 371 10.88 -92.43 -85.77
C GLY A 371 9.65 -91.62 -85.33
N PHE A 372 8.46 -92.18 -85.52
CA PHE A 372 7.13 -91.57 -85.32
C PHE A 372 6.74 -91.24 -83.86
N SER A 373 7.68 -91.22 -82.90
CA SER A 373 7.43 -90.89 -81.48
C SER A 373 7.64 -89.40 -81.13
N SER A 374 8.18 -88.58 -82.04
CA SER A 374 8.53 -87.16 -81.82
C SER A 374 7.31 -86.22 -81.74
N PHE A 375 6.22 -86.52 -82.46
CA PHE A 375 5.06 -85.62 -82.52
C PHE A 375 4.22 -85.57 -81.23
N ARG A 376 4.16 -86.66 -80.47
CA ARG A 376 3.38 -86.71 -79.22
C ARG A 376 4.08 -85.93 -78.09
N GLN A 377 5.40 -85.92 -78.09
CA GLN A 377 6.20 -85.18 -77.13
C GLN A 377 6.14 -83.67 -77.41
N ALA A 378 6.27 -83.28 -78.69
CA ALA A 378 6.08 -81.90 -79.11
C ALA A 378 4.67 -81.35 -78.82
N ALA A 379 3.61 -82.17 -78.98
CA ALA A 379 2.24 -81.78 -78.66
C ALA A 379 2.04 -81.53 -77.15
N ASN A 380 2.59 -82.39 -76.30
CA ASN A 380 2.53 -82.22 -74.85
C ASN A 380 3.35 -81.00 -74.38
N ASP A 381 4.48 -80.72 -75.02
CA ASP A 381 5.30 -79.54 -74.73
C ASP A 381 4.60 -78.25 -75.15
N ILE A 382 3.89 -78.24 -76.28
CA ILE A 382 3.05 -77.10 -76.69
C ILE A 382 1.92 -76.87 -75.69
N GLU A 383 1.23 -77.91 -75.24
CA GLU A 383 0.15 -77.77 -74.26
C GLU A 383 0.67 -77.27 -72.90
N ARG A 384 1.85 -77.74 -72.47
CA ARG A 384 2.53 -77.26 -71.27
C ARG A 384 2.92 -75.79 -71.39
N LEU A 385 3.52 -75.37 -72.51
CA LEU A 385 3.87 -73.97 -72.76
C LEU A 385 2.63 -73.07 -72.82
N GLN A 386 1.53 -73.55 -73.41
CA GLN A 386 0.26 -72.83 -73.40
C GLN A 386 -0.31 -72.68 -71.99
N LYS A 387 -0.20 -73.71 -71.15
CA LYS A 387 -0.63 -73.66 -69.75
C LYS A 387 0.24 -72.71 -68.92
N GLU A 388 1.56 -72.73 -69.11
CA GLU A 388 2.50 -71.79 -68.48
C GLU A 388 2.20 -70.34 -68.92
N ALA A 389 1.91 -70.11 -70.21
CA ALA A 389 1.52 -68.80 -70.73
C ALA A 389 0.21 -68.28 -70.10
N ARG A 390 -0.79 -69.15 -69.93
CA ARG A 390 -2.06 -68.79 -69.25
C ARG A 390 -1.86 -68.44 -67.78
N GLU A 391 -1.03 -69.19 -67.05
CA GLU A 391 -0.71 -68.87 -65.65
C GLU A 391 0.10 -67.58 -65.52
N LEU A 392 1.00 -67.30 -66.45
CA LEU A 392 1.77 -66.06 -66.45
C LEU A 392 0.87 -64.85 -66.74
N ALA A 393 -0.10 -65.00 -67.66
CA ALA A 393 -1.14 -63.99 -67.90
C ALA A 393 -2.00 -63.74 -66.66
N ARG A 394 -2.40 -64.80 -65.93
CA ARG A 394 -3.18 -64.67 -64.68
C ARG A 394 -2.39 -63.93 -63.60
N ARG A 395 -1.12 -64.27 -63.38
CA ARG A 395 -0.25 -63.58 -62.41
C ARG A 395 -0.01 -62.13 -62.77
N ASN A 396 0.08 -61.79 -64.05
CA ASN A 396 0.21 -60.40 -64.48
C ASN A 396 -1.07 -59.62 -64.22
N ALA A 397 -2.25 -60.18 -64.51
CA ALA A 397 -3.53 -59.54 -64.19
C ALA A 397 -3.73 -59.33 -62.67
N GLU A 398 -3.33 -60.30 -61.84
CA GLU A 398 -3.37 -60.17 -60.38
C GLU A 398 -2.42 -59.05 -59.86
N LYS A 399 -1.24 -58.90 -60.48
CA LYS A 399 -0.31 -57.81 -60.16
C LYS A 399 -0.86 -56.44 -60.58
N GLU A 400 -1.39 -56.33 -61.79
CA GLU A 400 -1.99 -55.08 -62.29
C GLU A 400 -3.15 -54.63 -61.37
N HIS A 401 -4.01 -55.55 -60.95
CA HIS A 401 -5.10 -55.24 -60.02
C HIS A 401 -4.59 -54.80 -58.64
N ALA A 402 -3.53 -55.43 -58.12
CA ALA A 402 -2.92 -55.04 -56.85
C ALA A 402 -2.23 -53.66 -56.94
N GLU A 403 -1.61 -53.33 -58.07
CA GLU A 403 -1.03 -52.02 -58.34
C GLU A 403 -2.10 -50.93 -58.46
N GLU A 404 -3.25 -51.23 -59.07
CA GLU A 404 -4.38 -50.31 -59.20
C GLU A 404 -5.02 -49.98 -57.84
N ILE A 405 -5.20 -50.99 -56.96
CA ILE A 405 -5.69 -50.79 -55.58
C ILE A 405 -4.71 -49.90 -54.80
N ASN A 406 -3.40 -50.16 -54.93
CA ASN A 406 -2.38 -49.35 -54.26
C ASN A 406 -2.36 -47.91 -54.79
N ALA A 407 -2.52 -47.71 -56.10
CA ALA A 407 -2.62 -46.38 -56.71
C ALA A 407 -3.83 -45.59 -56.16
N HIS A 408 -4.98 -46.24 -56.02
CA HIS A 408 -6.17 -45.62 -55.44
C HIS A 408 -5.96 -45.16 -53.99
N ASP A 409 -5.32 -45.99 -53.18
CA ASP A 409 -5.04 -45.65 -51.78
C ASP A 409 -4.00 -44.53 -51.65
N VAL A 410 -2.99 -44.49 -52.54
CA VAL A 410 -2.05 -43.37 -52.62
C VAL A 410 -2.77 -42.06 -52.95
N VAL A 411 -3.72 -42.07 -53.89
CA VAL A 411 -4.51 -40.89 -54.25
C VAL A 411 -5.41 -40.44 -53.09
N LYS A 412 -6.08 -41.36 -52.40
CA LYS A 412 -6.87 -41.04 -51.19
C LYS A 412 -6.02 -40.41 -50.10
N LEU A 413 -4.84 -40.98 -49.83
CA LEU A 413 -3.91 -40.45 -48.83
C LEU A 413 -3.39 -39.06 -49.21
N ALA A 414 -3.10 -38.83 -50.50
CA ALA A 414 -2.70 -37.52 -50.99
C ALA A 414 -3.79 -36.46 -50.77
N ASN A 415 -5.06 -36.79 -51.08
CA ASN A 415 -6.19 -35.90 -50.83
C ASN A 415 -6.39 -35.60 -49.35
N HIS A 416 -6.28 -36.61 -48.49
CA HIS A 416 -6.39 -36.41 -47.04
C HIS A 416 -5.27 -35.51 -46.49
N LEU A 417 -4.04 -35.69 -47.01
CA LEU A 417 -2.90 -34.86 -46.64
C LEU A 417 -3.10 -33.41 -47.07
N GLU A 418 -3.71 -33.18 -48.23
CA GLU A 418 -4.07 -31.84 -48.71
C GLU A 418 -5.17 -31.18 -47.85
N GLU A 419 -6.18 -31.93 -47.42
CA GLU A 419 -7.16 -31.43 -46.46
C GLU A 419 -6.54 -31.07 -45.11
N LEU A 420 -5.62 -31.90 -44.60
CA LEU A 420 -4.92 -31.62 -43.35
C LEU A 420 -4.03 -30.38 -43.46
N LYS A 421 -3.37 -30.16 -44.62
CA LYS A 421 -2.64 -28.92 -44.89
C LYS A 421 -3.57 -27.70 -44.85
N LYS A 422 -4.73 -27.77 -45.50
CA LYS A 422 -5.74 -26.67 -45.48
C LYS A 422 -6.26 -26.40 -44.07
N LYS A 423 -6.52 -27.44 -43.28
CA LYS A 423 -6.93 -27.30 -41.87
C LYS A 423 -5.82 -26.64 -41.04
N ARG A 424 -4.57 -27.07 -41.23
CA ARG A 424 -3.41 -26.48 -40.54
C ARG A 424 -3.25 -25.00 -40.88
N THR A 425 -3.32 -24.62 -42.15
CA THR A 425 -3.17 -23.20 -42.54
C THR A 425 -4.30 -22.34 -41.97
N ALA A 426 -5.54 -22.81 -41.96
CA ALA A 426 -6.66 -22.09 -41.36
C ALA A 426 -6.52 -21.92 -39.83
N LEU A 427 -5.97 -22.92 -39.14
CA LEU A 427 -5.68 -22.79 -37.71
C LEU A 427 -4.52 -21.82 -37.46
N GLU A 428 -3.49 -21.81 -38.31
CA GLU A 428 -2.36 -20.90 -38.17
C GLU A 428 -2.79 -19.45 -38.39
N THR A 429 -3.64 -19.16 -39.38
CA THR A 429 -4.19 -17.79 -39.57
C THR A 429 -5.04 -17.36 -38.39
N THR A 430 -5.86 -18.26 -37.83
CA THR A 430 -6.63 -17.98 -36.61
C THR A 430 -5.71 -17.70 -35.43
N ARG A 431 -4.65 -18.48 -35.25
CA ARG A 431 -3.64 -18.25 -34.20
C ARG A 431 -2.96 -16.90 -34.36
N GLU A 432 -2.55 -16.54 -35.58
CA GLU A 432 -1.93 -15.24 -35.88
C GLU A 432 -2.87 -14.06 -35.56
N THR A 433 -4.16 -14.16 -35.92
CA THR A 433 -5.12 -13.11 -35.58
C THR A 433 -5.29 -12.93 -34.07
N ILE A 434 -5.35 -14.02 -33.31
CA ILE A 434 -5.42 -13.96 -31.84
C ILE A 434 -4.15 -13.32 -31.27
N ILE A 435 -2.96 -13.67 -31.78
CA ILE A 435 -1.69 -13.07 -31.33
C ILE A 435 -1.67 -11.56 -31.62
N ARG A 436 -2.13 -11.13 -32.80
CA ARG A 436 -2.23 -9.69 -33.13
C ARG A 436 -3.20 -8.97 -32.19
N GLN A 437 -4.36 -9.56 -31.91
CA GLN A 437 -5.32 -8.99 -30.94
C GLN A 437 -4.73 -8.90 -29.52
N MET A 438 -4.01 -9.93 -29.08
CA MET A 438 -3.32 -9.93 -27.79
C MET A 438 -2.28 -8.81 -27.72
N GLN A 439 -1.47 -8.63 -28.76
CA GLN A 439 -0.46 -7.57 -28.82
C GLN A 439 -1.12 -6.18 -28.79
N GLN A 440 -2.19 -5.98 -29.56
CA GLN A 440 -2.94 -4.72 -29.56
C GLN A 440 -3.50 -4.38 -28.17
N LEU A 441 -4.06 -5.36 -27.46
CA LEU A 441 -4.54 -5.17 -26.08
C LEU A 441 -3.40 -4.85 -25.12
N HIS A 442 -2.25 -5.52 -25.29
CA HIS A 442 -1.07 -5.26 -24.47
C HIS A 442 -0.55 -3.84 -24.66
N ASP A 443 -0.49 -3.35 -25.90
CA ASP A 443 -0.08 -1.99 -26.21
C ASP A 443 -1.07 -0.95 -25.65
N GLN A 444 -2.39 -1.23 -25.74
CA GLN A 444 -3.43 -0.40 -25.13
C GLN A 444 -3.28 -0.31 -23.60
N ILE A 445 -3.00 -1.43 -22.93
CA ILE A 445 -2.72 -1.44 -21.49
C ILE A 445 -1.47 -0.62 -21.17
N GLY A 446 -0.43 -0.70 -21.99
CA GLY A 446 0.78 0.10 -21.85
C GLY A 446 0.50 1.61 -21.93
N VAL A 447 -0.33 2.03 -22.90
CA VAL A 447 -0.78 3.42 -23.04
C VAL A 447 -1.59 3.86 -21.83
N HIS A 448 -2.59 3.08 -21.40
CA HIS A 448 -3.43 3.40 -20.23
C HIS A 448 -2.60 3.56 -18.95
N ARG A 449 -1.66 2.66 -18.70
CA ARG A 449 -0.73 2.76 -17.55
C ARG A 449 0.11 4.04 -17.62
N LYS A 450 0.53 4.46 -18.81
CA LYS A 450 1.29 5.71 -18.99
C LYS A 450 0.43 6.93 -18.68
N GLU A 451 -0.81 6.96 -19.17
CA GLU A 451 -1.77 8.03 -18.88
C GLU A 451 -2.08 8.11 -17.37
N GLU A 452 -2.32 6.97 -16.72
CA GLU A 452 -2.55 6.91 -15.28
C GLU A 452 -1.35 7.41 -14.47
N ARG A 453 -0.11 7.07 -14.89
CA ARG A 453 1.11 7.61 -14.26
C ARG A 453 1.19 9.13 -14.39
N GLU A 454 0.86 9.70 -15.55
CA GLU A 454 0.87 11.15 -15.74
C GLU A 454 -0.24 11.85 -14.92
N LEU A 455 -1.45 11.29 -14.91
CA LEU A 455 -2.54 11.79 -14.06
C LEU A 455 -2.17 11.74 -12.57
N TRP A 456 -1.55 10.64 -12.12
CA TRP A 456 -1.08 10.51 -10.75
C TRP A 456 0.00 11.55 -10.44
N LYS A 457 0.99 11.76 -11.32
CA LYS A 457 2.02 12.80 -11.15
C LYS A 457 1.39 14.18 -11.03
N GLN A 458 0.42 14.52 -11.87
CA GLN A 458 -0.30 15.80 -11.81
C GLN A 458 -1.03 15.97 -10.48
N ARG A 459 -1.80 14.96 -10.05
CA ARG A 459 -2.51 14.97 -8.77
C ARG A 459 -1.55 15.09 -7.59
N TYR A 460 -0.46 14.33 -7.60
CA TYR A 460 0.57 14.40 -6.57
C TYR A 460 1.18 15.80 -6.48
N GLN A 461 1.51 16.44 -7.62
CA GLN A 461 2.04 17.80 -7.61
C GLN A 461 1.02 18.82 -7.09
N LEU A 462 -0.24 18.71 -7.50
CA LEU A 462 -1.31 19.58 -6.98
C LEU A 462 -1.48 19.41 -5.48
N GLU A 463 -1.51 18.17 -5.00
CA GLU A 463 -1.67 17.89 -3.57
C GLU A 463 -0.44 18.33 -2.77
N LYS A 464 0.77 18.12 -3.29
CA LYS A 464 2.01 18.62 -2.70
C LYS A 464 2.01 20.15 -2.56
N LYS A 465 1.45 20.88 -3.53
CA LYS A 465 1.29 22.34 -3.44
C LYS A 465 0.32 22.74 -2.33
N LYS A 466 -0.79 21.99 -2.16
CA LYS A 466 -1.77 22.24 -1.09
C LYS A 466 -1.18 21.95 0.29
N THR A 467 -0.46 20.84 0.46
CA THR A 467 0.13 20.47 1.74
C THR A 467 1.23 21.44 2.16
N ALA A 468 2.05 21.93 1.21
CA ALA A 468 3.03 22.97 1.50
C ALA A 468 2.38 24.26 2.04
N ALA A 469 1.25 24.69 1.47
CA ALA A 469 0.50 25.84 1.96
C ALA A 469 -0.09 25.61 3.37
N LEU A 470 -0.51 24.39 3.68
CA LEU A 470 -1.00 24.00 5.00
C LEU A 470 0.12 23.96 6.04
N GLU A 471 1.29 23.44 5.71
CA GLU A 471 2.46 23.45 6.59
C GLU A 471 2.91 24.87 6.93
N GLU A 472 2.92 25.77 5.96
CA GLU A 472 3.27 27.18 6.19
C GLU A 472 2.25 27.88 7.09
N ARG A 473 0.96 27.61 6.88
CA ARG A 473 -0.12 28.10 7.77
C ARG A 473 0.01 27.52 9.19
N GLY A 474 0.43 26.26 9.31
CA GLY A 474 0.71 25.62 10.60
C GLY A 474 1.89 26.28 11.33
N ARG A 475 3.00 26.52 10.62
CA ARG A 475 4.18 27.22 11.16
C ARG A 475 3.86 28.63 11.65
N THR A 476 3.17 29.41 10.84
CA THR A 476 2.75 30.77 11.22
C THR A 476 1.82 30.77 12.43
N SER A 477 0.87 29.83 12.50
CA SER A 477 0.01 29.67 13.68
C SER A 477 0.79 29.29 14.94
N LEU A 478 1.78 28.41 14.83
CA LEU A 478 2.66 28.01 15.93
C LEU A 478 3.52 29.18 16.42
N ASN A 479 4.07 29.96 15.50
CA ASN A 479 4.83 31.16 15.84
C ASN A 479 3.95 32.19 16.56
N ASN A 480 2.76 32.46 16.03
CA ASN A 480 1.80 33.37 16.67
C ASN A 480 1.44 32.89 18.09
N GLN A 481 1.27 31.57 18.29
CA GLN A 481 0.98 31.00 19.60
C GLN A 481 2.17 31.15 20.56
N SER A 482 3.40 30.97 20.07
CA SER A 482 4.62 31.20 20.84
C SER A 482 4.78 32.66 21.24
N ASP A 483 4.47 33.59 20.34
CA ASP A 483 4.50 35.03 20.60
C ASP A 483 3.46 35.42 21.65
N LEU A 484 2.24 34.87 21.55
CA LEU A 484 1.19 35.09 22.55
C LEU A 484 1.60 34.57 23.93
N ASN A 485 2.20 33.37 23.99
CA ASN A 485 2.70 32.79 25.23
C ASN A 485 3.82 33.64 25.84
N THR A 486 4.71 34.19 25.01
CA THR A 486 5.78 35.09 25.44
C THR A 486 5.21 36.39 26.00
N GLN A 487 4.21 36.97 25.34
CA GLN A 487 3.51 38.16 25.85
C GLN A 487 2.78 37.89 27.16
N LEU A 488 2.12 36.73 27.29
CA LEU A 488 1.48 36.31 28.53
C LEU A 488 2.49 36.21 29.68
N GLU A 489 3.65 35.60 29.44
CA GLU A 489 4.68 35.45 30.46
C GLU A 489 5.27 36.80 30.87
N GLN A 490 5.52 37.69 29.91
CA GLN A 490 5.92 39.08 30.20
C GLN A 490 4.85 39.81 31.03
N ALA A 491 3.57 39.64 30.70
CA ALA A 491 2.47 40.24 31.45
C ALA A 491 2.40 39.71 32.90
N LYS A 492 2.61 38.41 33.11
CA LYS A 492 2.70 37.82 34.46
C LYS A 492 3.86 38.40 35.26
N ILE A 493 5.04 38.56 34.65
CA ILE A 493 6.21 39.16 35.32
C ILE A 493 5.91 40.61 35.72
N ARG A 494 5.30 41.40 34.82
CA ARG A 494 4.88 42.79 35.13
C ARG A 494 3.89 42.83 36.28
N LEU A 495 2.89 41.95 36.27
CA LEU A 495 1.91 41.85 37.35
C LEU A 495 2.59 41.50 38.69
N ASN A 496 3.49 40.52 38.69
CA ASN A 496 4.21 40.12 39.90
C ASN A 496 5.08 41.26 40.47
N ASN A 497 5.78 42.00 39.59
CA ASN A 497 6.54 43.17 40.02
C ASN A 497 5.63 44.27 40.60
N SER A 498 4.47 44.51 39.98
CA SER A 498 3.48 45.45 40.52
C SER A 498 2.94 45.01 41.88
N THR A 499 2.67 43.71 42.08
CA THR A 499 2.24 43.20 43.39
C THR A 499 3.31 43.35 44.47
N LYS A 500 4.60 43.16 44.12
CA LYS A 500 5.71 43.38 45.06
C LYS A 500 5.84 44.84 45.46
N LEU A 501 5.77 45.77 44.49
CA LEU A 501 5.77 47.21 44.76
C LEU A 501 4.59 47.63 45.65
N ARG A 502 3.40 47.06 45.40
CA ARG A 502 2.23 47.29 46.24
C ARG A 502 2.42 46.78 47.67
N GLN A 503 2.96 45.58 47.85
CA GLN A 503 3.26 45.03 49.18
C GLN A 503 4.28 45.90 49.93
N GLN A 504 5.30 46.40 49.23
CA GLN A 504 6.26 47.33 49.81
C GLN A 504 5.58 48.63 50.28
N ALA A 505 4.74 49.24 49.42
CA ALA A 505 3.99 50.44 49.80
C ALA A 505 3.03 50.18 50.98
N GLU A 506 2.37 49.02 51.02
CA GLU A 506 1.52 48.62 52.15
C GLU A 506 2.33 48.48 53.45
N TYR A 507 3.53 47.93 53.40
CA TYR A 507 4.45 47.85 54.54
C TYR A 507 4.89 49.24 55.03
N GLU A 508 5.29 50.12 54.10
CA GLU A 508 5.67 51.51 54.42
C GLU A 508 4.49 52.28 55.06
N CYS A 509 3.28 52.15 54.51
CA CYS A 509 2.07 52.74 55.10
C CYS A 509 1.78 52.19 56.51
N GLN A 510 2.01 50.90 56.76
CA GLN A 510 1.84 50.31 58.10
C GLN A 510 2.89 50.83 59.09
N ALA A 511 4.15 50.97 58.66
CA ALA A 511 5.22 51.53 59.48
C ALA A 511 4.91 52.97 59.90
N LEU A 512 4.51 53.83 58.94
CA LEU A 512 4.09 55.21 59.23
C LEU A 512 2.88 55.27 60.16
N LYS A 513 1.94 54.33 60.03
CA LYS A 513 0.78 54.26 60.94
C LYS A 513 1.20 53.93 62.38
N GLN A 514 2.12 52.97 62.56
CA GLN A 514 2.67 52.65 63.89
C GLN A 514 3.42 53.85 64.49
N GLU A 515 4.19 54.57 63.69
CA GLU A 515 4.90 55.77 64.14
C GLU A 515 3.93 56.87 64.59
N LEU A 516 2.84 57.10 63.84
CA LEU A 516 1.76 58.00 64.24
C LEU A 516 1.09 57.57 65.57
N ASP A 517 0.82 56.29 65.75
CA ASP A 517 0.22 55.77 66.99
C ASP A 517 1.18 55.90 68.19
N ASN A 518 2.48 55.72 67.97
CA ASN A 518 3.52 55.98 68.97
C ASN A 518 3.58 57.47 69.34
N MET A 519 3.57 58.37 68.35
CA MET A 519 3.53 59.81 68.58
C MET A 519 2.26 60.24 69.34
N ARG A 520 1.09 59.68 68.98
CA ARG A 520 -0.16 59.92 69.71
C ARG A 520 -0.07 59.46 71.17
N SER A 521 0.51 58.30 71.42
CA SER A 521 0.71 57.78 72.78
C SER A 521 1.65 58.68 73.60
N ASN A 522 2.74 59.15 72.99
CA ASN A 522 3.65 60.11 73.62
C ASN A 522 2.98 61.47 73.91
N MET A 523 2.18 62.00 72.98
CA MET A 523 1.39 63.21 73.21
C MET A 523 0.43 63.07 74.38
N ASN A 524 -0.30 61.95 74.46
CA ASN A 524 -1.19 61.68 75.58
C ASN A 524 -0.44 61.60 76.91
N ASN A 525 0.75 60.98 76.92
CA ASN A 525 1.62 60.96 78.10
C ASN A 525 2.08 62.37 78.50
N LEU A 526 2.48 63.21 77.53
CA LEU A 526 2.87 64.60 77.79
C LEU A 526 1.70 65.46 78.31
N GLN A 527 0.49 65.28 77.77
CA GLN A 527 -0.72 65.94 78.28
C GLN A 527 -1.05 65.50 79.72
N ASN A 528 -0.86 64.22 80.05
CA ASN A 528 -1.03 63.72 81.42
C ASN A 528 0.01 64.32 82.38
N LEU A 529 1.25 64.55 81.94
CA LEU A 529 2.27 65.25 82.72
C LEU A 529 1.96 66.75 82.90
N GLN A 530 1.39 67.43 81.91
CA GLN A 530 0.99 68.83 82.03
C GLN A 530 -0.22 69.02 82.95
N SER A 531 -1.14 68.05 82.99
CA SER A 531 -2.31 68.04 83.88
C SER A 531 -1.96 67.81 85.36
N SER A 532 -0.69 67.50 85.68
CA SER A 532 -0.17 67.27 87.04
C SER A 532 0.52 68.48 87.69
N LYS A 533 0.61 69.64 87.02
CA LYS A 533 1.16 70.87 87.64
C LYS A 533 0.05 71.72 88.27
N GLN A 534 0.00 71.74 89.60
CA GLN A 534 -0.79 72.67 90.42
C GLN A 534 -0.31 74.14 90.24
N PRO A 535 -1.18 75.15 90.37
CA PRO A 535 -0.84 76.57 90.21
C PRO A 535 -0.48 77.23 91.55
N ILE A 536 0.59 78.03 91.59
CA ILE A 536 0.91 78.98 92.68
C ILE A 536 1.46 80.28 92.04
N PRO A 537 1.18 81.47 92.61
CA PRO A 537 0.85 82.68 91.85
C PRO A 537 1.98 83.69 91.63
N SER A 538 1.71 84.55 90.65
CA SER A 538 2.03 85.99 90.51
C SER A 538 3.20 86.54 91.33
N GLN A 539 4.19 87.12 90.65
CA GLN A 539 4.50 88.56 90.73
C GLN A 539 5.51 89.01 89.66
N ASP A 540 5.19 90.19 89.10
CA ASP A 540 6.04 91.30 88.67
C ASP A 540 7.11 91.18 87.57
N LYS A 541 6.77 91.90 86.48
CA LYS A 541 7.51 93.03 85.88
C LYS A 541 8.74 92.79 84.99
N GLN A 542 8.52 93.27 83.77
CA GLN A 542 9.32 94.24 83.01
C GLN A 542 10.31 93.74 81.94
N HIS A 543 9.98 94.22 80.73
CA HIS A 543 10.83 94.91 79.77
C HIS A 543 11.68 94.12 78.73
N ILE A 544 11.37 94.47 77.46
CA ILE A 544 12.29 94.92 76.38
C ILE A 544 12.63 93.93 75.23
N ILE A 545 12.02 94.27 74.07
CA ILE A 545 12.54 94.42 72.69
C ILE A 545 12.78 93.17 71.80
N PRO A 546 12.43 93.24 70.49
CA PRO A 546 12.21 92.10 69.60
C PRO A 546 13.42 91.78 68.72
N ILE A 547 13.57 90.51 68.35
CA ILE A 547 14.49 90.08 67.28
C ILE A 547 13.73 89.15 66.34
N THR A 548 13.46 89.69 65.15
CA THR A 548 13.20 88.98 63.90
C THR A 548 14.34 88.00 63.58
N LEU A 549 13.99 86.79 63.12
CA LEU A 549 14.81 86.04 62.17
C LEU A 549 13.96 84.98 61.44
N ASP A 550 13.92 85.18 60.12
CA ASP A 550 13.72 84.19 59.06
C ASP A 550 14.42 82.85 59.34
N ILE A 551 13.90 81.75 58.77
CA ILE A 551 14.67 80.74 58.01
C ILE A 551 13.68 79.72 57.40
N THR A 552 13.46 79.90 56.09
CA THR A 552 13.46 78.92 54.99
C THR A 552 13.07 77.44 55.23
N LEU A 553 12.01 77.04 54.51
CA LEU A 553 11.97 75.95 53.52
C LEU A 553 13.14 74.94 53.51
N GLN A 554 12.81 73.66 53.71
CA GLN A 554 13.11 72.58 52.78
C GLN A 554 12.33 71.32 53.17
N TYR A 555 11.31 70.97 52.38
CA TYR A 555 11.18 69.67 51.70
C TYR A 555 10.07 69.75 50.65
#